data_AF-Q67Z80-F1
#
_entry.id   AF-Q67Z80-F1
#
_cell.length_a   1.000
_cell.length_b   1.000
_cell.length_c   1.000
_cell.angle_alpha   90.00
_cell.angle_beta   90.00
_cell.angle_gamma   90.00
#
_symmetry.space_group_name_H-M   'P 1'
#
loop_
_entity.id
_entity.type
_entity.pdbx_description
1 polymer ?
#
loop_
_entity_poly.entity_id
_entity_poly.type
_entity_poly.pdbx_seq_one_letter_code
_entity_poly.pdbx_strand_id
1 'polypeptide(L)'
;MGNLKLALIIKSPRDDVEFLLEKQKQPAKFGDEAYDSFVDSDLWDLPSTDLQALEDGVRSGFSISILDSCSEEVDLMNFDFESTLILLLENLGIDISDVGEWRFVRSVEEPEFGPDSCVRTCFISGKLLNTDQSLQDNCKWMSMESCFDSLIDVKLGSDRVGPLVLLGLGDGSRQSMKHKLSSSLAIQEYPPGVMIVPMHSKTLKPFRTTNLVVFAPENGLGDHQGADFVAHGDALIVDPGCLSKLHVELKKIVDALPRKLIVFVTHHHRDHIDGLSAIQESNPDAILVAHAKTRHRIGIILLYCFPFIKSTF
;
A
#
# COMPACT_ATOMS: atom_id res chain seq x y z
N MET A 1 -10.05 16.31 14.11
CA MET A 1 -10.70 15.20 13.39
C MET A 1 -9.69 14.71 12.36
N GLY A 2 -9.55 13.40 12.20
CA GLY A 2 -8.59 12.85 11.22
C GLY A 2 -9.01 13.20 9.80
N ASN A 3 -8.03 13.28 8.90
CA ASN A 3 -8.29 13.51 7.48
C ASN A 3 -8.98 12.27 6.91
N LEU A 4 -10.20 12.43 6.36
CA LEU A 4 -10.94 11.36 5.70
C LEU A 4 -10.87 11.62 4.20
N LYS A 5 -10.37 10.67 3.44
CA LYS A 5 -10.31 10.72 1.99
C LYS A 5 -11.53 10.03 1.39
N LEU A 6 -12.13 10.61 0.36
CA LEU A 6 -13.12 9.94 -0.48
C LEU A 6 -12.45 9.44 -1.75
N ALA A 7 -12.66 8.17 -2.08
CA ALA A 7 -12.25 7.56 -3.34
C ALA A 7 -13.45 6.97 -4.08
N LEU A 8 -13.51 7.19 -5.39
CA LEU A 8 -14.63 6.73 -6.23
C LEU A 8 -14.24 5.53 -7.08
N ILE A 9 -15.17 4.58 -7.16
CA ILE A 9 -15.13 3.44 -8.07
C ILE A 9 -16.29 3.62 -9.04
N ILE A 10 -16.03 4.26 -10.18
CA ILE A 10 -17.03 4.41 -11.23
C ILE A 10 -16.95 3.20 -12.16
N LYS A 11 -18.00 2.40 -12.20
CA LYS A 11 -18.10 1.22 -13.05
C LYS A 11 -18.53 1.56 -14.47
N SER A 12 -18.03 0.77 -15.41
CA SER A 12 -18.38 0.89 -16.82
C SER A 12 -19.89 0.70 -17.03
N PRO A 13 -20.48 1.43 -17.99
CA PRO A 13 -21.86 1.20 -18.40
C PRO A 13 -22.01 -0.10 -19.21
N ARG A 14 -20.90 -0.65 -19.74
CA ARG A 14 -20.89 -1.81 -20.65
C ARG A 14 -20.86 -3.14 -19.91
N ASP A 15 -20.11 -3.19 -18.82
CA ASP A 15 -19.95 -4.37 -17.97
C ASP A 15 -19.62 -3.96 -16.52
N ASP A 16 -19.75 -4.90 -15.59
CA ASP A 16 -19.41 -4.67 -14.18
C ASP A 16 -17.95 -4.98 -13.84
N VAL A 17 -17.11 -5.22 -14.85
CA VAL A 17 -15.70 -5.66 -14.72
C VAL A 17 -14.75 -4.48 -14.73
N GLU A 18 -14.97 -3.54 -15.64
CA GLU A 18 -14.13 -2.34 -15.79
C GLU A 18 -14.57 -1.22 -14.85
N PHE A 19 -13.59 -0.46 -14.38
CA PHE A 19 -13.76 0.74 -13.57
C PHE A 19 -12.84 1.85 -14.07
N LEU A 20 -13.23 3.09 -13.79
CA LEU A 20 -12.56 4.28 -14.26
C LEU A 20 -11.38 4.65 -13.34
N LEU A 21 -10.23 4.86 -13.94
CA LEU A 21 -9.04 5.43 -13.30
C LEU A 21 -8.77 6.84 -13.80
N GLU A 22 -8.26 7.67 -12.90
CA GLU A 22 -7.81 9.03 -13.19
C GLU A 22 -6.28 9.08 -13.21
N LYS A 23 -5.74 9.75 -14.23
CA LYS A 23 -4.32 10.06 -14.35
C LYS A 23 -3.90 11.01 -13.24
N GLN A 24 -3.01 10.54 -12.38
CA GLN A 24 -2.48 11.30 -11.26
C GLN A 24 -1.51 12.38 -11.75
N LYS A 25 -1.52 13.53 -11.05
CA LYS A 25 -0.60 14.62 -11.35
C LYS A 25 0.84 14.17 -11.12
N GLN A 26 1.67 14.37 -12.13
CA GLN A 26 3.10 14.09 -12.00
C GLN A 26 3.72 15.00 -10.92
N PRO A 27 4.70 14.50 -10.15
CA PRO A 27 5.49 15.32 -9.25
C PRO A 27 6.12 16.51 -9.98
N ALA A 28 6.33 17.61 -9.25
CA ALA A 28 7.09 18.72 -9.80
C ALA A 28 8.50 18.27 -10.20
N LYS A 29 8.97 18.75 -11.35
CA LYS A 29 10.33 18.49 -11.81
C LYS A 29 11.35 19.03 -10.81
N PHE A 30 12.43 18.29 -10.64
CA PHE A 30 13.56 18.67 -9.80
C PHE A 30 14.43 19.74 -10.48
N GLY A 31 14.32 19.89 -11.80
CA GLY A 31 15.13 20.84 -12.58
C GLY A 31 16.53 20.33 -12.89
N ASP A 32 16.75 19.03 -12.68
CA ASP A 32 17.96 18.30 -13.04
C ASP A 32 17.60 17.26 -14.11
N GLU A 33 18.24 17.33 -15.27
CA GLU A 33 17.87 16.51 -16.42
C GLU A 33 18.02 15.01 -16.15
N ALA A 34 19.04 14.61 -15.38
CA ALA A 34 19.23 13.20 -15.04
C ALA A 34 18.13 12.72 -14.11
N TYR A 35 17.78 13.51 -13.09
CA TYR A 35 16.73 13.13 -12.15
C TYR A 35 15.33 13.17 -12.79
N ASP A 36 15.06 14.19 -13.60
CA ASP A 36 13.79 14.35 -14.30
C ASP A 36 13.57 13.28 -15.37
N SER A 37 14.65 12.65 -15.88
CA SER A 37 14.58 11.53 -16.83
C SER A 37 14.07 10.23 -16.22
N PHE A 38 14.04 10.10 -14.88
CA PHE A 38 13.50 8.90 -14.22
C PHE A 38 11.97 8.84 -14.22
N VAL A 39 11.28 9.94 -14.51
CA VAL A 39 9.82 9.92 -14.72
C VAL A 39 9.55 9.34 -16.10
N ASP A 40 9.27 8.05 -16.15
CA ASP A 40 9.14 7.28 -17.38
C ASP A 40 7.68 6.96 -17.74
N SER A 41 6.74 7.11 -16.82
CA SER A 41 5.39 6.55 -16.94
C SER A 41 4.33 7.40 -16.24
N ASP A 42 3.09 7.26 -16.70
CA ASP A 42 1.92 7.84 -16.05
C ASP A 42 1.43 6.94 -14.90
N LEU A 43 0.99 7.56 -13.81
CA LEU A 43 0.35 6.89 -12.69
C LEU A 43 -1.17 7.03 -12.80
N TRP A 44 -1.87 5.91 -12.77
CA TRP A 44 -3.32 5.83 -12.82
C TRP A 44 -3.83 5.29 -11.48
N ASP A 45 -4.79 5.95 -10.86
CA ASP A 45 -5.39 5.47 -9.60
C ASP A 45 -6.87 5.86 -9.52
N LEU A 46 -7.56 5.40 -8.48
CA LEU A 46 -8.95 5.79 -8.26
C LEU A 46 -9.05 7.31 -8.03
N PRO A 47 -10.03 7.98 -8.67
CA PRO A 47 -10.32 9.40 -8.42
C PRO A 47 -10.58 9.61 -6.93
N SER A 48 -9.86 10.55 -6.31
CA SER A 48 -9.94 10.71 -4.87
C SER A 48 -9.53 12.10 -4.38
N THR A 49 -10.12 12.53 -3.27
CA THR A 49 -9.80 13.81 -2.62
C THR A 49 -10.13 13.77 -1.13
N ASP A 50 -9.60 14.70 -0.36
CA ASP A 50 -9.92 14.86 1.05
C ASP A 50 -11.36 15.38 1.23
N LEU A 51 -12.11 14.75 2.14
CA LEU A 51 -13.42 15.21 2.58
C LEU A 51 -13.26 16.36 3.58
N GLN A 52 -13.88 17.49 3.24
CA GLN A 52 -13.93 18.64 4.13
C GLN A 52 -14.92 18.37 5.26
N ALA A 53 -14.49 18.62 6.50
CA ALA A 53 -15.39 18.56 7.65
C ALA A 53 -16.38 19.73 7.57
N LEU A 54 -17.65 19.45 7.86
CA LEU A 54 -18.67 20.49 8.02
C LEU A 54 -18.46 21.23 9.35
N GLU A 55 -18.83 22.51 9.38
CA GLU A 55 -18.87 23.27 10.62
C GLU A 55 -19.89 22.66 11.60
N ASP A 56 -19.58 22.73 12.90
CA ASP A 56 -20.37 22.11 13.97
C ASP A 56 -21.87 22.47 13.85
N GLY A 57 -22.70 21.43 13.68
CA GLY A 57 -24.17 21.55 13.62
C GLY A 57 -24.76 21.60 12.21
N VAL A 58 -23.95 21.73 11.16
CA VAL A 58 -24.37 21.56 9.77
C VAL A 58 -24.21 20.10 9.39
N ARG A 59 -25.32 19.43 9.06
CA ARG A 59 -25.30 18.06 8.52
C ARG A 59 -25.49 18.10 7.02
N SER A 60 -24.82 17.21 6.31
CA SER A 60 -25.09 17.00 4.88
C SER A 60 -26.56 16.64 4.67
N GLY A 61 -27.24 17.38 3.79
CA GLY A 61 -28.65 17.20 3.48
C GLY A 61 -28.92 16.21 2.35
N PHE A 62 -27.86 15.63 1.78
CA PHE A 62 -27.96 14.77 0.62
C PHE A 62 -28.48 13.39 1.00
N SER A 63 -29.51 12.89 0.31
CA SER A 63 -30.09 11.57 0.55
C SER A 63 -29.69 10.64 -0.59
N ILE A 64 -28.45 10.15 -0.56
CA ILE A 64 -28.13 8.91 -1.27
C ILE A 64 -28.27 7.76 -0.26
N SER A 65 -28.84 6.63 -0.70
CA SER A 65 -28.87 5.35 0.03
C SER A 65 -27.52 4.86 0.58
N ILE A 66 -26.42 5.51 0.18
CA ILE A 66 -25.08 5.33 0.74
C ILE A 66 -25.05 5.66 2.24
N LEU A 67 -25.65 6.78 2.66
CA LEU A 67 -25.49 7.28 4.04
C LEU A 67 -26.07 6.33 5.08
N ASP A 68 -27.19 5.68 4.74
CA ASP A 68 -27.80 4.66 5.59
C ASP A 68 -26.90 3.41 5.71
N SER A 69 -26.19 3.07 4.63
CA SER A 69 -25.28 1.92 4.54
C SER A 69 -23.93 2.15 5.22
N CYS A 70 -23.49 3.41 5.37
CA CYS A 70 -22.20 3.79 5.99
C CYS A 70 -22.25 3.88 7.53
N SER A 71 -23.44 4.00 8.10
CA SER A 71 -23.67 4.52 9.46
C SER A 71 -22.97 3.75 10.59
N GLU A 72 -22.58 2.49 10.35
CA GLU A 72 -21.88 1.65 11.34
C GLU A 72 -20.34 1.78 11.28
N GLU A 73 -19.76 2.20 10.15
CA GLU A 73 -18.29 2.24 9.95
C GLU A 73 -17.71 3.66 9.85
N VAL A 74 -18.41 4.59 9.19
CA VAL A 74 -17.94 5.97 8.98
C VAL A 74 -19.11 6.94 9.04
N ASP A 75 -19.01 7.92 9.94
CA ASP A 75 -19.99 9.00 10.02
C ASP A 75 -19.72 10.07 8.95
N LEU A 76 -20.21 9.83 7.74
CA LEU A 76 -20.13 10.77 6.62
C LEU A 76 -21.01 12.02 6.82
N MET A 77 -21.92 12.05 7.80
CA MET A 77 -22.84 13.17 8.00
C MET A 77 -22.15 14.44 8.51
N ASN A 78 -20.94 14.30 9.07
CA ASN A 78 -20.11 15.41 9.53
C ASN A 78 -19.17 15.95 8.43
N PHE A 79 -19.30 15.48 7.20
CA PHE A 79 -18.47 15.88 6.06
C PHE A 79 -19.31 16.44 4.93
N ASP A 80 -18.72 17.36 4.14
CA ASP A 80 -19.33 17.92 2.94
C ASP A 80 -19.24 16.91 1.79
N PHE A 81 -19.98 15.81 1.96
CA PHE A 81 -19.91 14.66 1.09
C PHE A 81 -20.41 14.97 -0.32
N GLU A 82 -21.52 15.69 -0.44
CA GLU A 82 -22.18 15.98 -1.72
C GLU A 82 -21.30 16.88 -2.61
N SER A 83 -20.83 18.01 -2.09
CA SER A 83 -19.99 18.93 -2.86
C SER A 83 -18.67 18.26 -3.25
N THR A 84 -18.11 17.43 -2.37
CA THR A 84 -16.89 16.66 -2.67
C THR A 84 -17.12 15.63 -3.76
N LEU A 85 -18.26 14.92 -3.74
CA LEU A 85 -18.63 13.95 -4.76
C LEU A 85 -18.83 14.63 -6.12
N ILE A 86 -19.57 15.74 -6.15
CA ILE A 86 -19.79 16.53 -7.38
C ILE A 86 -18.46 17.01 -7.94
N LEU A 87 -17.58 17.57 -7.12
CA LEU A 87 -16.25 18.02 -7.54
C LEU A 87 -15.41 16.90 -8.17
N LEU A 88 -15.43 15.71 -7.57
CA LEU A 88 -14.71 14.56 -8.12
C LEU A 88 -15.27 14.14 -9.48
N LEU A 89 -16.59 14.10 -9.64
CA LEU A 89 -17.23 13.75 -10.91
C LEU A 89 -16.98 14.81 -11.99
N GLU A 90 -17.05 16.10 -11.64
CA GLU A 90 -16.73 17.21 -12.53
C GLU A 90 -15.29 17.13 -13.07
N ASN A 91 -14.32 16.74 -12.25
CA ASN A 91 -12.93 16.52 -12.68
C ASN A 91 -12.78 15.38 -13.70
N LEU A 92 -13.73 14.44 -13.70
CA LEU A 92 -13.82 13.34 -14.68
C LEU A 92 -14.68 13.72 -15.90
N GLY A 93 -15.32 14.90 -15.87
CA GLY A 93 -16.28 15.33 -16.89
C GLY A 93 -17.62 14.58 -16.85
N ILE A 94 -18.00 14.05 -15.68
CA ILE A 94 -19.21 13.25 -15.47
C ILE A 94 -20.19 14.07 -14.62
N ASP A 95 -21.47 14.13 -15.01
CA ASP A 95 -22.50 14.73 -14.16
C ASP A 95 -22.98 13.69 -13.12
N ILE A 96 -23.33 14.15 -11.92
CA ILE A 96 -23.85 13.27 -10.86
C ILE A 96 -25.10 12.49 -11.29
N SER A 97 -25.91 13.06 -12.19
CA SER A 97 -27.11 12.42 -12.75
C SER A 97 -26.79 11.32 -13.77
N ASP A 98 -25.56 11.28 -14.30
CA ASP A 98 -25.10 10.23 -15.22
C ASP A 98 -24.66 8.96 -14.48
N VAL A 99 -24.57 9.00 -13.14
CA VAL A 99 -24.13 7.87 -12.31
C VAL A 99 -25.27 7.43 -11.39
N GLY A 100 -25.61 6.15 -11.46
CA GLY A 100 -26.60 5.51 -10.60
C GLY A 100 -26.01 4.40 -9.74
N GLU A 101 -26.88 3.65 -9.07
CA GLU A 101 -26.51 2.46 -8.29
C GLU A 101 -25.42 2.71 -7.23
N TRP A 102 -25.46 3.90 -6.65
CA TRP A 102 -24.55 4.35 -5.62
C TRP A 102 -24.58 3.43 -4.39
N ARG A 103 -23.40 2.97 -3.97
CA ARG A 103 -23.24 2.12 -2.79
C ARG A 103 -21.91 2.38 -2.08
N PHE A 104 -21.95 2.29 -0.76
CA PHE A 104 -20.75 2.17 0.06
C PHE A 104 -20.06 0.84 -0.23
N VAL A 105 -18.73 0.87 -0.40
CA VAL A 105 -17.94 -0.34 -0.62
C VAL A 105 -17.28 -0.77 0.68
N ARG A 106 -16.49 0.13 1.27
CA ARG A 106 -15.76 -0.09 2.53
C ARG A 106 -15.07 1.18 3.01
N SER A 107 -14.63 1.16 4.26
CA SER A 107 -13.63 2.09 4.79
C SER A 107 -12.32 1.36 5.05
N VAL A 108 -11.19 2.03 4.79
CA VAL A 108 -9.85 1.52 5.09
C VAL A 108 -9.10 2.56 5.89
N GLU A 109 -8.62 2.17 7.07
CA GLU A 109 -7.66 2.95 7.86
C GLU A 109 -6.27 2.37 7.61
N GLU A 110 -5.38 3.20 7.07
CA GLU A 110 -3.97 2.84 6.92
C GLU A 110 -3.30 2.74 8.29
N PRO A 111 -2.33 1.84 8.49
CA PRO A 111 -1.59 1.74 9.74
C PRO A 111 -0.82 3.03 10.11
N GLU A 112 -0.44 3.16 11.39
CA GLU A 112 0.38 4.29 11.89
C GLU A 112 1.82 4.20 11.37
N PHE A 113 2.05 4.72 10.16
CA PHE A 113 3.38 4.80 9.53
C PHE A 113 4.19 6.05 9.92
N GLY A 114 3.56 7.01 10.59
CA GLY A 114 4.15 8.32 10.83
C GLY A 114 3.55 9.00 12.06
N PRO A 115 4.00 10.23 12.35
CA PRO A 115 3.58 10.98 13.53
C PRO A 115 2.20 11.63 13.37
N ASP A 116 1.72 11.72 12.14
CA ASP A 116 0.41 12.26 11.81
C ASP A 116 -0.68 11.21 12.04
N SER A 117 -1.93 11.65 12.07
CA SER A 117 -3.07 10.73 12.19
C SER A 117 -3.12 9.77 11.00
N CYS A 118 -3.51 8.52 11.26
CA CYS A 118 -3.77 7.53 10.22
C CYS A 118 -4.68 8.09 9.12
N VAL A 119 -4.33 7.80 7.87
CA VAL A 119 -5.15 8.15 6.71
C VAL A 119 -6.33 7.18 6.68
N ARG A 120 -7.54 7.72 6.65
CA ARG A 120 -8.77 6.94 6.45
C ARG A 120 -9.29 7.22 5.07
N THR A 121 -9.59 6.18 4.31
CA THR A 121 -10.18 6.30 2.97
C THR A 121 -11.53 5.60 2.93
N CYS A 122 -12.56 6.35 2.57
CA CYS A 122 -13.91 5.85 2.29
C CYS A 122 -14.02 5.56 0.79
N PHE A 123 -14.44 4.34 0.45
CA PHE A 123 -14.63 3.91 -0.93
C PHE A 123 -16.12 3.83 -1.24
N ILE A 124 -16.51 4.51 -2.31
CA ILE A 124 -17.88 4.52 -2.79
C ILE A 124 -17.86 4.12 -4.26
N SER A 125 -18.82 3.30 -4.65
CA SER A 125 -18.98 2.93 -6.05
C SER A 125 -20.29 3.43 -6.61
N GLY A 126 -20.25 3.82 -7.88
CA GLY A 126 -21.41 4.14 -8.69
C GLY A 126 -21.25 3.50 -10.07
N LYS A 127 -22.35 3.33 -10.78
CA LYS A 127 -22.38 2.78 -12.14
C LYS A 127 -22.75 3.88 -13.12
N LEU A 128 -21.90 4.10 -14.12
CA LEU A 128 -22.21 5.04 -15.19
C LEU A 128 -23.40 4.51 -15.99
N LEU A 129 -24.40 5.35 -16.25
CA LEU A 129 -25.67 4.96 -16.86
C LEU A 129 -25.64 4.98 -18.38
N ASN A 130 -24.78 5.81 -18.99
CA ASN A 130 -24.73 6.02 -20.44
C ASN A 130 -23.37 5.69 -21.04
N THR A 131 -23.36 5.19 -22.28
CA THR A 131 -22.20 4.58 -22.96
C THR A 131 -21.43 5.52 -23.90
N ASP A 132 -21.97 6.72 -24.17
CA ASP A 132 -21.50 7.64 -25.22
C ASP A 132 -20.67 8.84 -24.72
N GLN A 133 -20.25 8.86 -23.46
CA GLN A 133 -19.34 9.90 -22.99
C GLN A 133 -17.92 9.61 -23.50
N SER A 134 -17.41 10.48 -24.37
CA SER A 134 -15.99 10.49 -24.71
C SER A 134 -15.22 10.76 -23.43
N LEU A 135 -14.50 9.76 -22.93
CA LEU A 135 -13.59 9.94 -21.81
C LEU A 135 -12.57 11.02 -22.17
N GLN A 136 -12.30 11.90 -21.22
CA GLN A 136 -11.19 12.83 -21.31
C GLN A 136 -9.86 12.05 -21.31
N ASP A 137 -8.81 12.62 -21.91
CA ASP A 137 -7.47 12.01 -22.00
C ASP A 137 -6.82 11.74 -20.61
N ASN A 138 -7.40 12.25 -19.53
CA ASN A 138 -6.98 12.01 -18.15
C ASN A 138 -7.69 10.81 -17.49
N CYS A 139 -8.57 10.10 -18.21
CA CYS A 139 -9.33 8.98 -17.68
C CYS A 139 -9.12 7.70 -18.51
N LYS A 140 -9.16 6.55 -17.84
CA LYS A 140 -8.98 5.24 -18.51
C LYS A 140 -9.81 4.16 -17.84
N TRP A 141 -10.46 3.31 -18.63
CA TRP A 141 -11.10 2.09 -18.14
C TRP A 141 -10.04 1.00 -17.92
N MET A 142 -10.06 0.38 -16.74
CA MET A 142 -9.22 -0.78 -16.44
C MET A 142 -10.03 -1.85 -15.68
N SER A 143 -9.68 -3.11 -15.91
CA SER A 143 -10.14 -4.23 -15.09
C SER A 143 -9.15 -4.51 -13.96
N MET A 144 -9.58 -5.26 -12.94
CA MET A 144 -8.66 -5.68 -11.87
C MET A 144 -7.52 -6.54 -12.42
N GLU A 145 -7.79 -7.40 -13.41
CA GLU A 145 -6.77 -8.24 -14.06
C GLU A 145 -5.68 -7.38 -14.69
N SER A 146 -6.06 -6.40 -15.51
CA SER A 146 -5.10 -5.47 -16.13
C SER A 146 -4.33 -4.65 -15.08
N CYS A 147 -4.96 -4.28 -13.97
CA CYS A 147 -4.27 -3.61 -12.86
C CYS A 147 -3.23 -4.53 -12.21
N PHE A 148 -3.55 -5.81 -11.97
CA PHE A 148 -2.60 -6.78 -11.42
C PHE A 148 -1.42 -7.01 -12.37
N ASP A 149 -1.67 -7.12 -13.67
CA ASP A 149 -0.60 -7.28 -14.66
C ASP A 149 0.38 -6.09 -14.64
N SER A 150 -0.13 -4.86 -14.58
CA SER A 150 0.69 -3.64 -14.46
C SER A 150 1.47 -3.54 -13.15
N LEU A 151 1.01 -4.18 -12.08
CA LEU A 151 1.70 -4.21 -10.79
C LEU A 151 2.79 -5.29 -10.71
N ILE A 152 2.62 -6.40 -11.43
CA ILE A 152 3.53 -7.56 -11.38
C ILE A 152 4.64 -7.44 -12.45
N ASP A 153 4.29 -7.09 -13.70
CA ASP A 153 5.23 -7.05 -14.83
C ASP A 153 5.55 -5.59 -15.23
N VAL A 154 6.30 -4.93 -14.35
CA VAL A 154 6.75 -3.55 -14.53
C VAL A 154 7.74 -3.42 -15.70
N LYS A 155 7.34 -2.69 -16.75
CA LYS A 155 8.20 -2.36 -17.90
C LYS A 155 8.51 -0.86 -17.94
N LEU A 156 9.64 -0.52 -18.56
CA LEU A 156 9.99 0.88 -18.78
C LEU A 156 8.93 1.53 -19.67
N GLY A 157 8.37 2.66 -19.24
CA GLY A 157 7.37 3.39 -19.99
C GLY A 157 5.94 2.82 -19.99
N SER A 158 5.67 1.74 -19.24
CA SER A 158 4.31 1.23 -19.08
C SER A 158 3.55 2.00 -18.00
N ASP A 159 2.23 2.10 -18.16
CA ASP A 159 1.34 2.66 -17.15
C ASP A 159 1.55 2.05 -15.76
N ARG A 160 1.48 2.89 -14.72
CA ARG A 160 1.56 2.49 -13.31
C ARG A 160 0.18 2.54 -12.69
N VAL A 161 -0.05 1.68 -11.70
CA VAL A 161 -1.30 1.63 -10.94
C VAL A 161 -1.03 2.04 -9.50
N GLY A 162 -1.84 2.96 -8.99
CA GLY A 162 -1.74 3.48 -7.64
C GLY A 162 -2.32 2.55 -6.55
N PRO A 163 -2.08 2.88 -5.27
CA PRO A 163 -2.51 2.07 -4.14
C PRO A 163 -4.02 1.98 -3.95
N LEU A 164 -4.80 3.00 -4.33
CA LEU A 164 -6.23 3.02 -4.02
C LEU A 164 -6.98 1.93 -4.76
N VAL A 165 -6.55 1.56 -5.97
CA VAL A 165 -7.10 0.40 -6.69
C VAL A 165 -7.03 -0.86 -5.81
N LEU A 166 -5.87 -1.15 -5.22
CA LEU A 166 -5.69 -2.34 -4.38
C LEU A 166 -6.41 -2.21 -3.04
N LEU A 167 -6.43 -1.02 -2.42
CA LEU A 167 -7.10 -0.82 -1.14
C LEU A 167 -8.63 -0.89 -1.25
N GLY A 168 -9.18 -0.32 -2.33
CA GLY A 168 -10.62 -0.21 -2.57
C GLY A 168 -11.24 -1.46 -3.19
N LEU A 169 -10.56 -2.06 -4.17
CA LEU A 169 -11.07 -3.19 -4.95
C LEU A 169 -10.33 -4.50 -4.69
N GLY A 170 -9.25 -4.47 -3.90
CA GLY A 170 -8.54 -5.66 -3.49
C GLY A 170 -9.46 -6.58 -2.69
N ASP A 171 -9.57 -7.80 -3.19
CA ASP A 171 -10.34 -8.83 -2.55
C ASP A 171 -9.63 -9.21 -1.25
N GLY A 172 -10.21 -8.81 -0.11
CA GLY A 172 -9.70 -9.19 1.21
C GLY A 172 -9.65 -10.70 1.42
N SER A 173 -10.14 -11.50 0.47
CA SER A 173 -10.19 -12.96 0.46
C SER A 173 -9.13 -13.66 -0.41
N ARG A 174 -8.43 -12.96 -1.32
CA ARG A 174 -7.27 -13.56 -2.01
C ARG A 174 -6.27 -13.96 -0.93
N GLN A 175 -5.69 -15.16 -1.05
CA GLN A 175 -4.89 -15.87 -0.04
C GLN A 175 -3.55 -15.20 0.34
N SER A 176 -3.54 -13.87 0.37
CA SER A 176 -2.48 -13.03 0.87
C SER A 176 -1.96 -13.58 2.18
N MET A 177 -0.63 -13.54 2.31
CA MET A 177 0.08 -13.76 3.57
C MET A 177 -0.56 -13.01 4.75
N LYS A 178 -1.31 -11.92 4.52
CA LYS A 178 -2.15 -11.25 5.50
C LYS A 178 -3.10 -12.19 6.27
N HIS A 179 -3.59 -13.28 5.67
CA HIS A 179 -4.40 -14.31 6.34
C HIS A 179 -3.59 -15.31 7.16
N LYS A 180 -2.33 -15.55 6.79
CA LYS A 180 -1.38 -16.38 7.58
C LYS A 180 -0.83 -15.60 8.78
N LEU A 181 -0.73 -14.29 8.63
CA LEU A 181 -0.31 -13.36 9.66
C LEU A 181 -1.50 -13.07 10.59
N SER A 182 -1.23 -12.89 11.88
CA SER A 182 -2.27 -12.69 12.91
C SER A 182 -3.22 -11.55 12.56
N SER A 183 -4.53 -11.76 12.70
CA SER A 183 -5.58 -10.74 12.49
C SER A 183 -5.44 -9.50 13.39
N SER A 184 -4.56 -9.56 14.39
CA SER A 184 -4.24 -8.46 15.30
C SER A 184 -3.18 -7.49 14.77
N LEU A 185 -2.47 -7.81 13.68
CA LEU A 185 -1.41 -6.96 13.14
C LEU A 185 -1.99 -5.98 12.11
N ALA A 186 -1.65 -4.70 12.26
CA ALA A 186 -1.98 -3.67 11.29
C ALA A 186 -1.08 -3.84 10.04
N ILE A 187 -1.53 -4.66 9.09
CA ILE A 187 -0.77 -4.98 7.86
C ILE A 187 -1.42 -4.31 6.66
N GLN A 188 -0.61 -3.58 5.90
CA GLN A 188 -0.97 -3.05 4.58
C GLN A 188 -0.20 -3.81 3.51
N GLU A 189 -0.87 -4.24 2.46
CA GLU A 189 -0.24 -4.86 1.30
C GLU A 189 -0.20 -3.85 0.15
N TYR A 190 0.99 -3.58 -0.36
CA TYR A 190 1.23 -2.65 -1.46
C TYR A 190 2.61 -2.85 -2.09
N PRO A 191 2.73 -3.33 -3.35
CA PRO A 191 1.78 -4.06 -4.22
C PRO A 191 1.59 -5.54 -3.76
N PRO A 192 0.91 -6.43 -4.53
CA PRO A 192 0.70 -7.83 -4.13
C PRO A 192 2.01 -8.57 -3.84
N GLY A 193 2.03 -9.33 -2.75
CA GLY A 193 3.22 -10.00 -2.25
C GLY A 193 4.20 -9.09 -1.49
N VAL A 194 3.89 -7.79 -1.34
CA VAL A 194 4.68 -6.82 -0.56
C VAL A 194 3.82 -6.28 0.57
N MET A 195 4.18 -6.62 1.80
CA MET A 195 3.47 -6.19 3.00
C MET A 195 4.32 -5.20 3.79
N ILE A 196 3.65 -4.23 4.39
CA ILE A 196 4.21 -3.22 5.26
C ILE A 196 3.55 -3.38 6.63
N VAL A 197 4.37 -3.55 7.65
CA VAL A 197 3.94 -3.73 9.04
C VAL A 197 4.62 -2.65 9.89
N PRO A 198 3.91 -1.66 10.45
CA PRO A 198 4.52 -0.72 11.37
C PRO A 198 4.80 -1.41 12.69
N MET A 199 6.08 -1.58 13.00
CA MET A 199 6.54 -2.19 14.23
C MET A 199 6.94 -1.09 15.21
N HIS A 200 6.39 -1.07 16.41
CA HIS A 200 6.87 -0.12 17.41
C HIS A 200 8.34 -0.37 17.68
N SER A 201 9.15 0.67 17.59
CA SER A 201 10.61 0.56 17.58
C SER A 201 11.25 1.72 18.35
N LYS A 202 12.58 1.88 18.23
CA LYS A 202 13.35 2.95 18.89
C LYS A 202 13.60 4.13 17.96
N THR A 203 12.58 4.55 17.23
CA THR A 203 12.63 5.76 16.40
C THR A 203 12.83 7.02 17.24
N LEU A 204 13.29 8.08 16.59
CA LEU A 204 13.28 9.42 17.19
C LEU A 204 11.86 9.97 17.19
N LYS A 205 11.52 10.74 18.24
CA LYS A 205 10.26 11.48 18.28
C LYS A 205 10.18 12.44 17.08
N PRO A 206 8.98 12.65 16.50
CA PRO A 206 7.67 12.19 16.97
C PRO A 206 7.28 10.75 16.54
N PHE A 207 8.11 10.06 15.76
CA PHE A 207 7.82 8.73 15.23
C PHE A 207 7.83 7.65 16.34
N ARG A 208 6.98 6.65 16.20
CA ARG A 208 6.82 5.54 17.16
C ARG A 208 7.07 4.16 16.54
N THR A 209 7.08 4.07 15.22
CA THR A 209 7.09 2.83 14.46
C THR A 209 8.15 2.88 13.36
N THR A 210 8.76 1.72 13.09
CA THR A 210 9.52 1.46 11.86
C THR A 210 8.68 0.59 10.95
N ASN A 211 8.74 0.84 9.65
CA ASN A 211 8.07 0.01 8.67
C ASN A 211 8.91 -1.24 8.40
N LEU A 212 8.45 -2.38 8.93
CA LEU A 212 8.90 -3.69 8.50
C LEU A 212 8.32 -3.97 7.12
N VAL A 213 9.17 -4.17 6.12
CA VAL A 213 8.72 -4.56 4.77
C VAL A 213 8.95 -6.05 4.57
N VAL A 214 7.92 -6.75 4.10
CA VAL A 214 7.94 -8.20 3.90
C VAL A 214 7.56 -8.49 2.45
N PHE A 215 8.50 -9.06 1.70
CA PHE A 215 8.29 -9.57 0.36
C PHE A 215 8.11 -11.09 0.44
N ALA A 216 6.94 -11.57 0.05
CA ALA A 216 6.59 -12.99 0.06
C ALA A 216 5.64 -13.28 -1.12
N PRO A 217 6.18 -13.35 -2.35
CA PRO A 217 5.37 -13.62 -3.53
C PRO A 217 4.77 -15.03 -3.48
N GLU A 218 3.50 -15.18 -3.85
CA GLU A 218 2.81 -16.48 -3.84
C GLU A 218 3.34 -17.46 -4.91
N ASN A 219 3.98 -16.95 -5.97
CA ASN A 219 4.44 -17.74 -7.12
C ASN A 219 5.94 -17.52 -7.38
N GLY A 220 6.78 -18.36 -6.76
CA GLY A 220 8.24 -18.40 -6.98
C GLY A 220 8.69 -19.47 -7.98
N LEU A 221 7.86 -19.89 -8.94
CA LEU A 221 8.23 -20.88 -9.96
C LEU A 221 8.69 -20.19 -11.26
N GLY A 222 9.56 -19.21 -11.12
CA GLY A 222 10.38 -18.72 -12.22
C GLY A 222 11.80 -19.18 -11.97
N ASP A 223 12.28 -20.20 -12.67
CA ASP A 223 13.71 -20.49 -12.78
C ASP A 223 14.35 -19.30 -13.53
N HIS A 224 14.66 -18.23 -12.81
CA HIS A 224 15.47 -17.15 -13.33
C HIS A 224 16.91 -17.64 -13.44
N GLN A 225 17.19 -18.34 -14.56
CA GLN A 225 18.54 -18.58 -15.04
C GLN A 225 19.07 -17.27 -15.64
N GLY A 226 19.59 -16.40 -14.79
CA GLY A 226 20.23 -15.17 -15.26
C GLY A 226 20.87 -14.33 -14.15
N ALA A 227 22.21 -14.26 -14.18
CA ALA A 227 23.12 -13.35 -13.47
C ALA A 227 23.56 -13.69 -12.03
N ASP A 228 24.77 -13.20 -11.70
CA ASP A 228 25.55 -13.34 -10.46
C ASP A 228 24.82 -12.71 -9.25
N PHE A 229 23.78 -13.36 -8.74
CA PHE A 229 23.13 -12.91 -7.51
C PHE A 229 23.97 -13.20 -6.29
N VAL A 230 24.17 -12.17 -5.45
CA VAL A 230 24.85 -12.31 -4.17
C VAL A 230 24.04 -13.17 -3.20
N ALA A 231 22.70 -13.17 -3.29
CA ALA A 231 21.84 -13.99 -2.43
C ALA A 231 20.56 -14.35 -3.18
N HIS A 232 19.95 -15.48 -2.83
CA HIS A 232 18.64 -15.88 -3.33
C HIS A 232 17.80 -16.45 -2.17
N GLY A 233 16.52 -16.09 -2.13
CA GLY A 233 15.59 -16.45 -1.07
C GLY A 233 14.17 -16.48 -1.61
N ASP A 234 13.30 -17.23 -0.93
CA ASP A 234 11.90 -17.38 -1.29
C ASP A 234 11.05 -16.28 -0.62
N ALA A 235 11.66 -15.52 0.32
CA ALA A 235 11.11 -14.33 0.93
C ALA A 235 12.22 -13.35 1.35
N LEU A 236 11.84 -12.09 1.53
CA LEU A 236 12.71 -11.01 2.01
C LEU A 236 12.00 -10.21 3.12
N ILE A 237 12.68 -10.00 4.25
CA ILE A 237 12.30 -9.03 5.27
C ILE A 237 13.28 -7.85 5.22
N VAL A 238 12.78 -6.62 5.32
CA VAL A 238 13.58 -5.40 5.40
C VAL A 238 13.36 -4.70 6.74
N ASP A 239 14.47 -4.33 7.39
CA ASP A 239 14.51 -3.52 8.60
C ASP A 239 13.65 -4.04 9.77
N PRO A 240 14.01 -5.21 10.34
CA PRO A 240 13.27 -5.87 11.41
C PRO A 240 13.41 -5.21 12.78
N GLY A 241 13.62 -3.89 12.85
CA GLY A 241 13.77 -3.22 14.13
C GLY A 241 12.43 -3.06 14.84
N CYS A 242 12.37 -3.55 16.08
CA CYS A 242 11.20 -3.43 16.93
C CYS A 242 11.59 -3.48 18.41
N LEU A 243 10.70 -3.04 19.29
CA LEU A 243 10.88 -3.16 20.74
C LEU A 243 10.89 -4.64 21.14
N SER A 244 11.70 -5.01 22.15
CA SER A 244 11.85 -6.39 22.60
C SER A 244 10.52 -7.08 22.96
N LYS A 245 9.55 -6.33 23.51
CA LYS A 245 8.20 -6.84 23.80
C LYS A 245 7.44 -7.34 22.56
N LEU A 246 7.80 -6.86 21.36
CA LEU A 246 7.21 -7.25 20.08
C LEU A 246 8.01 -8.35 19.37
N HIS A 247 9.08 -8.88 19.97
CA HIS A 247 9.84 -10.00 19.38
C HIS A 247 8.96 -11.24 19.16
N VAL A 248 7.97 -11.47 20.03
CA VAL A 248 7.01 -12.59 19.86
C VAL A 248 6.17 -12.40 18.61
N GLU A 249 5.76 -11.16 18.31
CA GLU A 249 5.00 -10.86 17.10
C GLU A 249 5.88 -10.99 15.86
N LEU A 250 7.10 -10.44 15.89
CA LEU A 250 8.06 -10.59 14.80
C LEU A 250 8.36 -12.07 14.50
N LYS A 251 8.53 -12.91 15.53
CA LYS A 251 8.71 -14.36 15.34
C LYS A 251 7.53 -15.00 14.63
N LYS A 252 6.28 -14.65 14.98
CA LYS A 252 5.09 -15.15 14.25
C LYS A 252 5.10 -14.76 12.76
N ILE A 253 5.59 -13.56 12.44
CA ILE A 253 5.76 -13.13 11.04
C ILE A 253 6.79 -14.01 10.34
N VAL A 254 7.94 -14.23 10.97
CA VAL A 254 9.03 -15.06 10.43
C VAL A 254 8.61 -16.52 10.27
N ASP A 255 7.89 -17.08 11.24
CA ASP A 255 7.41 -18.47 11.22
C ASP A 255 6.37 -18.70 10.10
N ALA A 256 5.67 -17.65 9.65
CA ALA A 256 4.72 -17.71 8.54
C ALA A 256 5.40 -17.63 7.16
N LEU A 257 6.67 -17.23 7.10
CA LEU A 257 7.44 -17.08 5.87
C LEU A 257 8.13 -18.38 5.44
N PRO A 258 8.45 -18.53 4.14
CA PRO A 258 9.36 -19.56 3.68
C PRO A 258 10.67 -19.57 4.47
N ARG A 259 11.18 -20.77 4.77
CA ARG A 259 12.41 -20.94 5.57
C ARG A 259 13.62 -20.27 4.92
N LYS A 260 13.69 -20.24 3.59
CA LYS A 260 14.76 -19.59 2.84
C LYS A 260 14.54 -18.08 2.79
N LEU A 261 14.83 -17.43 3.91
CA LEU A 261 14.55 -16.03 4.17
C LEU A 261 15.82 -15.18 3.99
N ILE A 262 15.71 -14.10 3.22
CA ILE A 262 16.69 -13.01 3.23
C ILE A 262 16.23 -11.95 4.23
N VAL A 263 17.15 -11.43 5.04
CA VAL A 263 16.93 -10.26 5.89
C VAL A 263 17.82 -9.15 5.38
N PHE A 264 17.23 -8.06 4.90
CA PHE A 264 17.96 -6.88 4.49
C PHE A 264 17.88 -5.80 5.55
N VAL A 265 19.01 -5.16 5.85
CA VAL A 265 19.08 -4.01 6.76
C VAL A 265 19.64 -2.81 6.01
N THR A 266 18.86 -1.74 5.98
CA THR A 266 19.24 -0.48 5.31
C THR A 266 20.42 0.17 6.03
N HIS A 267 20.33 0.29 7.36
CA HIS A 267 21.40 0.88 8.18
C HIS A 267 21.36 0.43 9.66
N HIS A 268 22.43 0.78 10.37
CA HIS A 268 22.75 0.25 11.71
C HIS A 268 21.95 0.83 12.90
N HIS A 269 20.96 1.70 12.69
CA HIS A 269 20.23 2.27 13.83
C HIS A 269 19.28 1.23 14.43
N ARG A 270 19.01 1.37 15.73
CA ARG A 270 18.31 0.36 16.56
C ARG A 270 16.87 0.10 16.11
N ASP A 271 16.23 1.13 15.60
CA ASP A 271 14.91 1.08 14.98
C ASP A 271 14.87 0.24 13.70
N HIS A 272 16.00 -0.15 13.12
CA HIS A 272 16.09 -1.08 11.97
C HIS A 272 16.65 -2.47 12.33
N ILE A 273 17.38 -2.61 13.45
CA ILE A 273 18.16 -3.83 13.75
C ILE A 273 17.76 -4.57 15.03
N ASP A 274 17.01 -3.96 15.95
CA ASP A 274 16.79 -4.52 17.29
C ASP A 274 15.96 -5.82 17.31
N GLY A 275 15.29 -6.19 16.21
CA GLY A 275 14.61 -7.48 16.08
C GLY A 275 15.42 -8.58 15.40
N LEU A 276 16.66 -8.32 14.97
CA LEU A 276 17.51 -9.34 14.33
C LEU A 276 17.69 -10.60 15.19
N SER A 277 17.81 -10.45 16.51
CA SER A 277 17.93 -11.59 17.42
C SER A 277 16.69 -12.47 17.43
N ALA A 278 15.49 -11.87 17.28
CA ALA A 278 14.23 -12.60 17.25
C ALA A 278 14.08 -13.41 15.95
N ILE A 279 14.49 -12.83 14.81
CA ILE A 279 14.54 -13.55 13.53
C ILE A 279 15.48 -14.74 13.64
N GLN A 280 16.69 -14.52 14.14
CA GLN A 280 17.69 -15.58 14.26
C GLN A 280 17.22 -16.77 15.10
N GLU A 281 16.48 -16.50 16.18
CA GLU A 281 15.96 -17.55 17.07
C GLU A 281 14.85 -18.36 16.41
N SER A 282 13.99 -17.73 15.62
CA SER A 282 12.86 -18.39 14.92
C SER A 282 13.30 -19.05 13.60
N ASN A 283 14.21 -18.42 12.86
CA ASN A 283 14.77 -18.93 11.62
C ASN A 283 16.31 -18.78 11.59
N PRO A 284 17.05 -19.78 12.12
CA PRO A 284 18.51 -19.74 12.16
C PRO A 284 19.22 -19.77 10.79
N ASP A 285 18.51 -20.20 9.74
CA ASP A 285 19.05 -20.33 8.38
C ASP A 285 18.84 -19.07 7.53
N ALA A 286 18.19 -18.04 8.09
CA ALA A 286 17.99 -16.77 7.39
C ALA A 286 19.35 -16.13 7.02
N ILE A 287 19.39 -15.40 5.91
CA ILE A 287 20.62 -14.77 5.40
C ILE A 287 20.54 -13.26 5.60
N LEU A 288 21.44 -12.70 6.39
CA LEU A 288 21.52 -11.25 6.61
C LEU A 288 22.34 -10.56 5.52
N VAL A 289 21.72 -9.62 4.82
CA VAL A 289 22.30 -8.76 3.79
C VAL A 289 22.31 -7.32 4.27
N ALA A 290 23.48 -6.68 4.25
CA ALA A 290 23.64 -5.27 4.60
C ALA A 290 24.92 -4.72 3.98
N HIS A 291 25.00 -3.40 3.83
CA HIS A 291 26.22 -2.74 3.39
C HIS A 291 27.39 -2.99 4.37
N ALA A 292 28.63 -3.08 3.88
CA ALA A 292 29.80 -3.44 4.67
C ALA A 292 30.05 -2.53 5.88
N LYS A 293 29.77 -1.22 5.75
CA LYS A 293 29.85 -0.26 6.87
C LYS A 293 28.75 -0.47 7.91
N THR A 294 27.53 -0.77 7.47
CA THR A 294 26.41 -1.10 8.37
C THR A 294 26.76 -2.33 9.20
N ARG A 295 27.26 -3.37 8.53
CA ARG A 295 27.75 -4.60 9.17
C ARG A 295 28.80 -4.34 10.25
N HIS A 296 29.80 -3.52 9.95
CA HIS A 296 30.86 -3.19 10.91
C HIS A 296 30.30 -2.51 12.17
N ARG A 297 29.26 -1.66 12.02
CA ARG A 297 28.67 -0.89 13.11
C ARG A 297 27.70 -1.68 13.99
N ILE A 298 27.01 -2.68 13.43
CA ILE A 298 26.09 -3.55 14.20
C ILE A 298 26.85 -4.45 15.19
N GLY A 299 28.15 -4.67 14.95
CA GLY A 299 29.04 -5.33 15.89
C GLY A 299 28.99 -6.86 15.81
N ILE A 300 30.06 -7.48 16.33
CA ILE A 300 30.42 -8.89 16.15
C ILE A 300 29.41 -9.89 16.77
N ILE A 301 28.61 -9.47 17.76
CA ILE A 301 27.70 -10.37 18.50
C ILE A 301 26.53 -10.87 17.63
N LEU A 302 26.04 -10.06 16.68
CA LEU A 302 25.03 -10.48 15.69
C LEU A 302 25.65 -11.18 14.46
N LEU A 303 26.96 -11.03 14.26
CA LEU A 303 27.69 -11.55 13.09
C LEU A 303 28.09 -13.02 13.18
N TYR A 304 27.94 -13.66 14.33
CA TYR A 304 28.22 -15.10 14.49
C TYR A 304 26.97 -15.98 14.37
N CYS A 305 25.78 -15.40 14.28
CA CYS A 305 24.54 -16.17 14.31
C CYS A 305 23.89 -16.34 12.92
N PHE A 306 24.01 -15.38 12.00
CA PHE A 306 23.48 -15.53 10.64
C PHE A 306 24.50 -16.18 9.69
N PRO A 307 24.10 -17.08 8.78
CA PRO A 307 24.88 -17.35 7.57
C PRO A 307 24.92 -16.08 6.69
N PHE A 308 26.11 -15.63 6.31
CA PHE A 308 26.32 -14.36 5.60
C PHE A 308 26.79 -14.57 4.16
N ILE A 309 26.37 -13.65 3.29
CA ILE A 309 27.00 -13.50 1.98
C ILE A 309 27.77 -12.18 1.92
N LYS A 310 29.03 -12.25 1.51
CA LYS A 310 29.88 -11.08 1.28
C LYS A 310 29.32 -10.34 0.06
N SER A 311 28.58 -9.25 0.27
CA SER A 311 28.40 -8.29 -0.82
C SER A 311 29.58 -7.32 -0.82
N THR A 312 30.27 -7.27 -1.95
CA THR A 312 31.20 -6.19 -2.31
C THR A 312 30.40 -5.17 -3.10
N PHE A 313 29.58 -4.37 -2.40
CA PHE A 313 29.13 -3.08 -2.93
C PHE A 313 30.04 -2.00 -2.37
#